data_AF-A0A8T5GTK8-F1
#
_entry.id   AF-A0A8T5GTK8-F1
#
_cell.length_a   1.000
_cell.length_b   1.000
_cell.length_c   1.000
_cell.angle_alpha   90.00
_cell.angle_beta   90.00
_cell.angle_gamma   90.00
#
_symmetry.space_group_name_H-M   'P 1'
#
loop_
_entity.id
_entity.type
_entity.pdbx_description
1 polymer ?
#
loop_
_entity_poly.entity_id
_entity_poly.type
_entity_poly.pdbx_seq_one_letter_code
_entity_poly.pdbx_strand_id
1 'polypeptide(L)'
;MELRDFTKHGWRRAKLESRAAVALFPMAWGLLPLAFGWLMWFTSVNEDLVPFFGIAGMLLILLGGLAGLSSRMGALGASRVGIGLFCVCFSIVGWALVTQESMPTFVALLLSSFSVVALVKGLDVVFKDGGYVFERTWGAKVRLPVDSLLGWEIKTTRFSQQTMASKRFSSNQFVTIYGRLVEGEPTLCFDVLGCKDKAEFQSLNFGIDLDGFTEAMSDAEE
;
A
#
# COMPACT_ATOMS: atom_id res chain seq x y z
N MET A 1 -7.31 -19.80 -11.70
CA MET A 1 -6.85 -19.03 -12.88
C MET A 1 -5.34 -19.07 -12.93
N GLU A 2 -4.73 -19.41 -14.07
CA GLU A 2 -3.27 -19.52 -14.17
C GLU A 2 -2.62 -18.22 -14.66
N LEU A 3 -1.35 -18.00 -14.27
CA LEU A 3 -0.55 -16.89 -14.79
C LEU A 3 -0.45 -16.90 -16.32
N ARG A 4 -0.52 -18.09 -16.94
CA ARG A 4 -0.45 -18.28 -18.40
C ARG A 4 -1.71 -17.77 -19.10
N ASP A 5 -2.85 -17.74 -18.41
CA ASP A 5 -4.12 -17.30 -18.99
C ASP A 5 -4.05 -15.80 -19.29
N PHE A 6 -3.44 -15.00 -18.43
CA PHE A 6 -3.18 -13.57 -18.70
C PHE A 6 -2.37 -13.36 -19.97
N THR A 7 -1.26 -14.10 -20.15
CA THR A 7 -0.41 -13.97 -21.33
C THR A 7 -1.11 -14.36 -22.63
N LYS A 8 -1.98 -15.37 -22.60
CA LYS A 8 -2.79 -15.77 -23.77
C LYS A 8 -3.72 -14.64 -24.24
N HIS A 9 -4.23 -13.84 -23.31
CA HIS A 9 -5.12 -12.71 -23.59
C HIS A 9 -4.36 -11.37 -23.71
N GLY A 10 -3.09 -11.40 -24.10
CA GLY A 10 -2.30 -10.21 -24.40
C GLY A 10 -1.82 -9.40 -23.18
N TRP A 11 -2.03 -9.88 -21.95
CA TRP A 11 -1.53 -9.23 -20.76
C TRP A 11 -0.06 -9.57 -20.50
N ARG A 12 0.74 -8.55 -20.22
CA ARG A 12 2.16 -8.69 -19.90
C ARG A 12 2.37 -8.49 -18.41
N ARG A 13 3.23 -9.30 -17.80
CA ARG A 13 3.56 -9.11 -16.38
C ARG A 13 4.49 -7.90 -16.23
N ALA A 14 4.07 -6.92 -15.46
CA ALA A 14 4.92 -5.79 -15.11
C ALA A 14 5.80 -6.15 -13.91
N LYS A 15 7.10 -5.86 -14.01
CA LYS A 15 8.03 -6.03 -12.90
C LYS A 15 7.96 -4.78 -12.03
N LEU A 16 7.43 -4.89 -10.82
CA LEU A 16 7.52 -3.78 -9.88
C LEU A 16 8.93 -3.72 -9.31
N GLU A 17 9.52 -2.54 -9.39
CA GLU A 17 10.72 -2.25 -8.61
C GLU A 17 10.32 -2.11 -7.14
N SER A 18 10.91 -2.96 -6.30
CA SER A 18 10.77 -2.82 -4.85
C SER A 18 11.42 -1.52 -4.42
N ARG A 19 10.60 -0.54 -4.03
CA ARG A 19 11.06 0.72 -3.42
C ARG A 19 11.18 0.61 -1.90
N ALA A 20 11.41 -0.59 -1.36
CA ALA A 20 11.53 -0.82 0.07
C ALA A 20 12.60 0.07 0.72
N ALA A 21 13.72 0.32 0.02
CA ALA A 21 14.77 1.22 0.50
C ALA A 21 14.24 2.64 0.78
N VAL A 22 13.41 3.19 -0.11
CA VAL A 22 12.83 4.54 0.02
C VAL A 22 11.96 4.68 1.27
N ALA A 23 11.34 3.58 1.71
CA ALA A 23 10.55 3.52 2.94
C ALA A 23 11.41 3.32 4.20
N LEU A 24 12.37 2.39 4.11
CA LEU A 24 13.19 1.97 5.24
C LEU A 24 14.18 3.04 5.68
N PHE A 25 14.69 3.87 4.76
CA PHE A 25 15.62 4.94 5.10
C PHE A 25 15.01 5.97 6.08
N PRO A 26 13.88 6.64 5.80
CA PRO A 26 13.25 7.54 6.76
C PRO A 26 12.86 6.86 8.07
N MET A 27 12.40 5.60 8.03
CA MET A 27 12.07 4.85 9.25
C MET A 27 13.30 4.62 10.13
N ALA A 28 14.44 4.24 9.54
CA ALA A 28 15.69 4.07 10.28
C ALA A 28 16.16 5.39 10.90
N TRP A 29 16.05 6.49 10.16
CA TRP A 29 16.33 7.83 10.69
C TRP A 29 15.36 8.27 11.78
N GLY A 30 14.10 7.83 11.74
CA GLY A 30 13.11 8.12 12.78
C GLY A 30 13.30 7.27 14.05
N LEU A 31 13.88 6.08 13.94
CA LEU A 31 14.25 5.25 15.09
C LEU A 31 15.36 5.90 15.94
N LEU A 32 16.27 6.66 15.32
CA LEU A 32 17.37 7.30 16.02
C LEU A 32 16.87 8.32 17.08
N PRO A 33 16.00 9.30 16.75
CA PRO A 33 15.43 10.19 17.74
C PRO A 33 14.65 9.48 18.84
N LEU A 34 13.92 8.41 18.52
CA LEU A 34 13.19 7.63 19.52
C LEU A 34 14.13 6.91 20.49
N ALA A 35 15.23 6.32 19.99
CA ALA A 35 16.23 5.70 20.83
C ALA A 35 16.92 6.72 21.76
N PHE A 36 17.23 7.91 21.23
CA PHE A 36 17.73 9.01 22.05
C PHE A 36 16.71 9.48 23.09
N GLY A 37 15.42 9.55 22.75
CA GLY A 37 14.34 9.85 23.69
C GLY A 37 14.26 8.86 24.86
N TRP A 38 14.41 7.56 24.58
CA TRP A 38 14.52 6.53 25.62
C TRP A 38 15.74 6.71 26.52
N LEU A 39 16.90 7.02 25.94
CA LEU A 39 18.14 7.23 26.70
C LEU A 39 18.04 8.48 27.58
N MET A 40 17.55 9.59 27.04
CA MET A 40 17.37 10.84 27.78
C MET A 40 16.40 10.68 28.94
N TRP A 41 15.27 9.99 28.72
CA TRP A 41 14.31 9.67 29.77
C TRP A 41 14.90 8.74 30.84
N PHE A 42 15.65 7.71 30.46
CA PHE A 42 16.25 6.76 31.41
C PHE A 42 17.38 7.36 32.25
N THR A 43 18.15 8.28 31.66
CA THR A 43 19.30 8.92 32.33
C THR A 43 18.92 10.22 33.05
N SER A 44 17.69 10.69 32.89
CA SER A 44 17.21 12.00 33.34
C SER A 44 18.06 13.18 32.85
N VAL A 45 18.64 13.05 31.66
CA VAL A 45 19.45 14.09 31.01
C VAL A 45 18.65 14.72 29.88
N ASN A 46 18.54 16.05 29.89
CA ASN A 46 17.83 16.83 28.86
C ASN A 46 16.38 16.37 28.63
N GLU A 47 15.63 16.06 29.70
CA GLU A 47 14.26 15.56 29.61
C GLU A 47 13.32 16.50 28.83
N ASP A 48 13.57 17.81 28.89
CA ASP A 48 12.83 18.84 28.15
C ASP A 48 12.88 18.65 26.62
N LEU A 49 13.93 17.99 26.11
CA LEU A 49 14.09 17.73 24.67
C LEU A 49 13.38 16.45 24.22
N VAL A 50 13.02 15.56 25.14
CA VAL A 50 12.43 14.25 24.83
C VAL A 50 11.17 14.36 23.95
N PRO A 51 10.22 15.29 24.22
CA PRO A 51 9.04 15.44 23.37
C PRO A 51 9.38 15.81 21.92
N PHE A 52 10.38 16.67 21.71
CA PHE A 52 10.80 17.09 20.37
C PHE A 52 11.42 15.95 19.59
N PHE A 53 12.27 15.15 20.25
CA PHE A 53 12.86 13.94 19.67
C PHE A 53 11.78 12.89 19.35
N GLY A 54 10.78 12.75 20.21
CA GLY A 54 9.61 11.91 20.02
C GLY A 54 8.81 12.29 18.77
N ILE A 55 8.41 13.57 18.64
CA ILE A 55 7.68 14.09 17.48
C ILE A 55 8.50 13.91 16.20
N ALA A 56 9.77 14.34 16.21
CA ALA A 56 10.64 14.25 15.04
C ALA A 56 10.82 12.79 14.57
N GLY A 57 11.05 11.86 15.51
CA GLY A 57 11.16 10.44 15.23
C GLY A 57 9.88 9.86 14.60
N MET A 58 8.72 10.16 15.20
CA MET A 58 7.44 9.65 14.68
C MET A 58 7.05 10.25 13.33
N LEU A 59 7.40 11.51 13.05
CA LEU A 59 7.18 12.13 11.74
C LEU A 59 8.03 11.46 10.65
N LEU A 60 9.29 11.16 10.93
CA LEU A 60 10.17 10.42 10.00
C LEU A 60 9.65 9.00 9.74
N ILE A 61 9.14 8.34 10.78
CA ILE A 61 8.52 7.01 10.66
C ILE A 61 7.24 7.09 9.82
N LEU A 62 6.41 8.12 10.00
CA LEU A 62 5.22 8.35 9.19
C LEU A 62 5.59 8.56 7.71
N LEU A 63 6.59 9.40 7.44
CA LEU A 63 7.10 9.65 6.08
C LEU A 63 7.60 8.35 5.43
N GLY A 64 8.36 7.54 6.16
CA GLY A 64 8.82 6.23 5.66
C GLY A 64 7.66 5.26 5.40
N GLY A 65 6.65 5.25 6.28
CA GLY A 65 5.41 4.50 6.08
C GLY A 65 4.69 4.88 4.78
N LEU A 66 4.45 6.17 4.56
CA LEU A 66 3.80 6.67 3.34
C LEU A 66 4.62 6.39 2.08
N ALA A 67 5.95 6.57 2.16
CA ALA A 67 6.86 6.28 1.06
C ALA A 67 6.81 4.80 0.65
N GLY A 68 6.73 3.87 1.62
CA GLY A 68 6.57 2.45 1.34
C GLY A 68 5.27 2.10 0.59
N LEU A 69 4.20 2.82 0.91
CA LEU A 69 2.89 2.62 0.28
C LEU A 69 2.78 3.21 -1.12
N SER A 70 3.56 4.25 -1.42
CA SER A 70 3.60 4.86 -2.76
C SER A 70 3.97 3.88 -3.87
N SER A 71 4.59 2.75 -3.53
CA SER A 71 4.99 1.70 -4.48
C SER A 71 3.83 0.87 -5.02
N ARG A 72 2.66 0.87 -4.35
CA ARG A 72 1.53 0.01 -4.71
C ARG A 72 0.19 0.74 -4.65
N MET A 73 -0.49 0.78 -5.78
CA MET A 73 -1.81 1.38 -5.90
C MET A 73 -2.79 0.59 -5.00
N GLY A 74 -3.40 1.28 -4.04
CA GLY A 74 -4.34 0.65 -3.11
C GLY A 74 -3.72 0.02 -1.87
N ALA A 75 -2.40 0.05 -1.64
CA ALA A 75 -1.76 -0.51 -0.44
C ALA A 75 -2.33 0.05 0.89
N LEU A 76 -2.85 1.29 0.88
CA LEU A 76 -3.60 1.88 1.99
C LEU A 76 -4.89 1.13 2.35
N GLY A 77 -5.45 0.37 1.41
CA GLY A 77 -6.61 -0.48 1.62
C GLY A 77 -6.33 -1.70 2.49
N ALA A 78 -5.07 -2.09 2.70
CA ALA A 78 -4.71 -3.19 3.59
C ALA A 78 -4.90 -2.77 5.06
N SER A 79 -5.78 -3.49 5.76
CA SER A 79 -6.15 -3.17 7.16
C SER A 79 -4.95 -3.06 8.10
N ARG A 80 -3.94 -3.94 7.95
CA ARG A 80 -2.74 -3.93 8.81
C ARG A 80 -1.89 -2.68 8.60
N VAL A 81 -1.79 -2.20 7.37
CA VAL A 81 -1.11 -0.94 7.03
C VAL A 81 -1.87 0.23 7.64
N GLY A 82 -3.19 0.28 7.46
CA GLY A 82 -4.04 1.34 8.00
C GLY A 82 -3.94 1.45 9.52
N ILE A 83 -3.97 0.31 10.23
CA ILE A 83 -3.78 0.26 11.69
C ILE A 83 -2.40 0.80 12.07
N GLY A 84 -1.34 0.36 11.38
CA GLY A 84 0.03 0.83 11.66
C GLY A 84 0.18 2.35 11.50
N LEU A 85 -0.32 2.91 10.39
CA LEU A 85 -0.32 4.36 10.18
C LEU A 85 -1.16 5.11 11.23
N PHE A 86 -2.33 4.58 11.58
CA PHE A 86 -3.17 5.15 12.61
C PHE A 86 -2.46 5.21 13.96
N CYS A 87 -1.80 4.11 14.37
CA CYS A 87 -1.01 4.07 15.59
C CYS A 87 0.14 5.09 15.57
N VAL A 88 0.80 5.30 14.42
CA VAL A 88 1.84 6.32 14.28
C VAL A 88 1.27 7.74 14.46
N CYS A 89 0.15 8.06 13.80
CA CYS A 89 -0.52 9.34 13.98
C CYS A 89 -0.95 9.57 15.44
N PHE A 90 -1.51 8.53 16.08
CA PHE A 90 -1.91 8.60 17.48
C PHE A 90 -0.70 8.81 18.41
N SER A 91 0.46 8.22 18.08
CA SER A 91 1.69 8.48 18.83
C SER A 91 2.20 9.91 18.66
N ILE A 92 2.04 10.55 17.50
CA ILE A 92 2.40 11.96 17.30
C ILE A 92 1.51 12.84 18.20
N VAL A 93 0.21 12.55 18.26
CA VAL A 93 -0.72 13.23 19.18
C VAL A 93 -0.31 12.97 20.64
N GLY A 94 0.08 11.74 20.99
CA GLY A 94 0.60 11.40 22.31
C GLY A 94 1.77 12.31 22.71
N TRP A 95 2.71 12.57 21.81
CA TRP A 95 3.79 13.50 22.08
C TRP A 95 3.34 14.95 22.24
N ALA A 96 2.35 15.41 21.48
CA ALA A 96 1.74 16.73 21.71
C ALA A 96 1.10 16.83 23.11
N LEU A 97 0.47 15.76 23.60
CA LEU A 97 -0.08 15.71 24.96
C LEU A 97 1.00 15.73 26.05
N VAL A 98 2.18 15.14 25.80
CA VAL A 98 3.33 15.25 26.71
C VAL A 98 3.77 16.71 26.84
N THR A 99 3.80 17.48 25.74
CA THR A 99 4.16 18.91 25.80
C THR A 99 3.15 19.77 26.56
N GLN A 100 1.92 19.28 26.74
CA GLN A 100 0.87 19.91 27.53
C GLN A 100 0.75 19.33 28.94
N GLU A 101 1.74 18.54 29.37
CA GLU A 101 1.78 17.87 30.68
C GLU A 101 0.55 16.97 30.95
N SER A 102 -0.18 16.60 29.89
CA SER A 102 -1.43 15.84 29.96
C SER A 102 -1.22 14.33 29.79
N MET A 103 0.01 13.91 29.44
CA MET A 103 0.40 12.52 29.30
C MET A 103 1.84 12.33 29.82
N PRO A 104 2.14 11.26 30.60
CA PRO A 104 3.50 10.95 31.00
C PRO A 104 4.40 10.57 29.83
N THR A 105 5.64 11.06 29.82
CA THR A 105 6.66 10.79 28.78
C THR A 105 6.87 9.29 28.51
N PHE A 106 6.89 8.47 29.57
CA PHE A 106 7.02 7.01 29.46
C PHE A 106 5.90 6.37 28.61
N VAL A 107 4.66 6.85 28.76
CA VAL A 107 3.52 6.33 28.02
C VAL A 107 3.66 6.66 26.54
N ALA A 108 4.11 7.87 26.21
CA ALA A 108 4.36 8.27 24.82
C ALA A 108 5.51 7.46 24.18
N LEU A 109 6.60 7.19 24.92
CA LEU A 109 7.71 6.35 24.46
C LEU A 109 7.26 4.91 24.17
N LEU A 110 6.46 4.32 25.05
CA LEU A 110 5.88 2.99 24.82
C LEU A 110 4.97 3.00 23.60
N LEU A 111 4.06 3.98 23.52
CA LEU A 111 3.13 4.11 22.39
C LEU A 111 3.88 4.23 21.07
N SER A 112 4.90 5.09 20.99
CA SER A 112 5.78 5.20 19.82
C SER A 112 6.38 3.86 19.43
N SER A 113 6.97 3.15 20.40
CA SER A 113 7.63 1.86 20.17
C SER A 113 6.66 0.82 19.59
N PHE A 114 5.46 0.72 20.17
CA PHE A 114 4.41 -0.18 19.64
C PHE A 114 3.93 0.24 18.25
N SER A 115 3.77 1.55 18.01
CA SER A 115 3.37 2.08 16.70
C SER A 115 4.39 1.75 15.61
N VAL A 116 5.69 1.81 15.91
CA VAL A 116 6.73 1.38 14.96
C VAL A 116 6.56 -0.09 14.60
N VAL A 117 6.40 -0.96 15.59
CA VAL A 117 6.23 -2.41 15.37
C VAL A 117 4.97 -2.67 14.53
N ALA A 118 3.85 -2.02 14.85
CA ALA A 118 2.61 -2.14 14.11
C ALA A 118 2.78 -1.71 12.64
N LEU A 119 3.45 -0.58 12.38
CA LEU A 119 3.72 -0.11 11.02
C LEU A 119 4.64 -1.05 10.26
N VAL A 120 5.74 -1.52 10.86
CA VAL A 120 6.66 -2.48 10.22
C VAL A 120 5.92 -3.77 9.86
N LYS A 121 5.09 -4.31 10.76
CA LYS A 121 4.25 -5.49 10.48
C LYS A 121 3.20 -5.23 9.41
N GLY A 122 2.69 -4.00 9.30
CA GLY A 122 1.81 -3.57 8.23
C GLY A 122 2.51 -3.55 6.88
N LEU A 123 3.67 -2.89 6.80
CA LEU A 123 4.49 -2.79 5.59
C LEU A 123 5.02 -4.14 5.12
N ASP A 124 5.25 -5.07 6.05
CA ASP A 124 5.61 -6.46 5.74
C ASP A 124 4.63 -7.12 4.76
N VAL A 125 3.33 -6.75 4.79
CA VAL A 125 2.33 -7.23 3.83
C VAL A 125 2.63 -6.75 2.41
N VAL A 126 3.13 -5.52 2.27
CA VAL A 126 3.44 -4.88 0.99
C VAL A 126 4.79 -5.36 0.47
N PHE A 127 5.81 -5.46 1.34
CA PHE A 127 7.16 -5.87 0.94
C PHE A 127 7.30 -7.35 0.64
N LYS A 128 6.50 -8.21 1.27
CA LYS A 128 6.50 -9.67 1.01
C LYS A 128 5.52 -10.07 -0.08
N ASP A 129 4.86 -9.10 -0.71
CA ASP A 129 3.97 -9.36 -1.83
C ASP A 129 4.76 -9.84 -3.07
N GLY A 130 4.20 -10.83 -3.76
CA GLY A 130 4.82 -11.50 -4.90
C GLY A 130 4.86 -10.67 -6.19
N GLY A 131 4.32 -9.45 -6.20
CA GLY A 131 4.43 -8.55 -7.34
C GLY A 131 3.64 -9.04 -8.55
N TYR A 132 2.38 -9.44 -8.34
CA TYR A 132 1.51 -9.90 -9.41
C TYR A 132 0.75 -8.72 -10.03
N VAL A 133 1.43 -8.01 -10.93
CA VAL A 133 0.83 -6.95 -11.74
C VAL A 133 0.88 -7.34 -13.21
N PHE A 134 -0.26 -7.21 -13.87
CA PHE A 134 -0.40 -7.44 -15.30
C PHE A 134 -0.85 -6.15 -15.97
N GLU A 135 -0.24 -5.85 -17.12
CA GLU A 135 -0.47 -4.64 -17.89
C GLU A 135 -0.86 -5.02 -19.32
N ARG A 136 -1.82 -4.31 -19.88
CA ARG A 136 -2.27 -4.46 -21.27
C ARG A 136 -2.60 -3.09 -21.84
N THR A 137 -2.12 -2.79 -23.04
CA THR A 137 -2.49 -1.55 -23.76
C THR A 137 -4.00 -1.48 -23.90
N TRP A 138 -4.59 -0.33 -23.60
CA TRP A 138 -6.03 -0.16 -23.51
C TRP A 138 -6.46 1.17 -24.10
N GLY A 139 -7.30 1.17 -25.13
CA GLY A 139 -7.78 2.42 -25.71
C GLY A 139 -8.54 3.27 -24.68
N ALA A 140 -8.16 4.54 -24.48
CA ALA A 140 -8.78 5.40 -23.47
C ALA A 140 -10.29 5.62 -23.66
N LYS A 141 -10.80 5.39 -24.88
CA LYS A 141 -12.23 5.46 -25.24
C LYS A 141 -12.98 4.15 -24.92
N VAL A 142 -12.26 3.05 -24.79
CA VAL A 142 -12.83 1.72 -24.53
C VAL A 142 -13.25 1.65 -23.06
N ARG A 143 -14.53 1.34 -22.84
CA ARG A 143 -15.08 1.20 -21.48
C ARG A 143 -14.69 -0.15 -20.90
N LEU A 144 -14.54 -0.20 -19.59
CA LEU A 144 -14.34 -1.44 -18.85
C LEU A 144 -15.55 -2.36 -19.05
N PRO A 145 -15.38 -3.63 -19.47
CA PRO A 145 -16.48 -4.57 -19.66
C PRO A 145 -17.03 -4.98 -18.29
N VAL A 146 -18.22 -4.45 -17.96
CA VAL A 146 -18.87 -4.65 -16.66
C VAL A 146 -19.31 -6.11 -16.48
N ASP A 147 -19.80 -6.73 -17.56
CA ASP A 147 -20.31 -8.10 -17.53
C ASP A 147 -19.20 -9.14 -17.28
N SER A 148 -17.96 -8.80 -17.63
CA SER A 148 -16.78 -9.63 -17.38
C SER A 148 -16.23 -9.50 -15.95
N LEU A 149 -16.83 -8.67 -15.10
CA LEU A 149 -16.35 -8.34 -13.75
C LEU A 149 -17.35 -8.76 -12.66
N LEU A 150 -17.75 -10.03 -12.69
CA LEU A 150 -18.72 -10.57 -11.74
C LEU A 150 -18.19 -10.57 -10.29
N GLY A 151 -18.94 -9.90 -9.41
CA GLY A 151 -18.60 -9.77 -7.99
C GLY A 151 -17.47 -8.77 -7.71
N TRP A 152 -17.18 -7.87 -8.64
CA TRP A 152 -16.29 -6.73 -8.44
C TRP A 152 -17.09 -5.48 -8.05
N GLU A 153 -16.47 -4.64 -7.23
CA GLU A 153 -16.95 -3.29 -6.96
C GLU A 153 -16.44 -2.35 -8.06
N ILE A 154 -17.34 -1.91 -8.94
CA ILE A 154 -17.01 -1.05 -10.08
C ILE A 154 -17.28 0.41 -9.68
N LYS A 155 -16.22 1.23 -9.70
CA LYS A 155 -16.29 2.66 -9.38
C LYS A 155 -16.47 3.51 -10.62
N THR A 156 -15.79 3.17 -11.71
CA THR A 156 -15.92 3.83 -13.00
C THR A 156 -15.64 2.85 -14.13
N THR A 157 -16.40 2.98 -15.20
CA THR A 157 -16.20 2.23 -16.46
C THR A 157 -15.35 3.00 -17.46
N ARG A 158 -15.17 4.31 -17.27
CA ARG A 158 -14.29 5.13 -18.10
C ARG A 158 -12.84 5.00 -17.64
N PHE A 159 -11.91 5.03 -18.60
CA PHE A 159 -10.48 5.04 -18.31
C PHE A 159 -10.14 6.11 -17.28
N SER A 160 -9.48 5.69 -16.20
CA SER A 160 -9.06 6.57 -15.11
C SER A 160 -7.74 6.08 -14.54
N GLN A 161 -6.88 7.00 -14.14
CA GLN A 161 -5.66 6.67 -13.42
C GLN A 161 -5.91 6.31 -11.94
N GLN A 162 -7.14 6.47 -11.47
CA GLN A 162 -7.60 6.00 -10.17
C GLN A 162 -8.18 4.59 -10.28
N THR A 163 -8.47 3.96 -9.13
CA THR A 163 -9.16 2.66 -9.09
C THR A 163 -10.46 2.69 -9.89
N MET A 164 -10.53 1.87 -10.94
CA MET A 164 -11.70 1.70 -11.78
C MET A 164 -12.62 0.60 -11.25
N ALA A 165 -12.04 -0.53 -10.86
CA ALA A 165 -12.74 -1.63 -10.22
C ALA A 165 -11.85 -2.29 -9.17
N SER A 166 -12.47 -2.87 -8.15
CA SER A 166 -11.74 -3.60 -7.11
C SER A 166 -12.53 -4.80 -6.62
N LYS A 167 -11.82 -5.87 -6.26
CA LYS A 167 -12.40 -7.04 -5.60
C LYS A 167 -11.59 -7.40 -4.37
N ARG A 168 -12.27 -7.58 -3.25
CA ARG A 168 -11.65 -7.89 -1.97
C ARG A 168 -11.83 -9.37 -1.62
N PHE A 169 -10.74 -10.03 -1.28
CA PHE A 169 -10.74 -11.44 -0.85
C PHE A 169 -10.58 -11.54 0.67
N SER A 170 -9.76 -10.67 1.25
CA SER A 170 -9.60 -10.55 2.69
C SER A 170 -9.24 -9.12 3.09
N SER A 171 -9.02 -8.89 4.39
CA SER A 171 -8.65 -7.58 4.92
C SER A 171 -7.31 -7.06 4.37
N ASN A 172 -6.43 -7.93 3.88
CA ASN A 172 -5.12 -7.60 3.31
C ASN A 172 -4.89 -8.18 1.91
N GLN A 173 -5.88 -8.85 1.31
CA GLN A 173 -5.82 -9.38 -0.04
C GLN A 173 -6.95 -8.81 -0.89
N PHE A 174 -6.58 -8.12 -1.95
CA PHE A 174 -7.51 -7.52 -2.88
C PHE A 174 -6.84 -7.32 -4.23
N VAL A 175 -7.68 -7.15 -5.23
CA VAL A 175 -7.27 -6.89 -6.60
C VAL A 175 -7.87 -5.58 -7.04
N THR A 176 -7.08 -4.80 -7.76
CA THR A 176 -7.47 -3.49 -8.25
C THR A 176 -7.19 -3.41 -9.74
N ILE A 177 -8.15 -2.88 -10.49
CA ILE A 177 -7.97 -2.48 -11.87
C ILE A 177 -7.90 -0.96 -11.91
N TYR A 178 -6.88 -0.43 -12.57
CA TYR A 178 -6.69 1.02 -12.78
C TYR A 178 -5.95 1.27 -14.08
N GLY A 179 -6.10 2.48 -14.64
CA GLY A 179 -5.36 2.92 -15.81
C GLY A 179 -3.99 3.50 -15.45
N ARG A 180 -3.02 3.36 -16.34
CA ARG A 180 -1.71 4.02 -16.27
C ARG A 180 -1.35 4.52 -17.66
N LEU A 181 -0.60 5.62 -17.73
CA LEU A 181 0.05 6.03 -18.96
C LEU A 181 1.48 5.47 -18.94
N VAL A 182 1.78 4.57 -19.86
CA VAL A 182 3.13 4.02 -20.06
C VAL A 182 3.61 4.53 -21.41
N GLU A 183 4.69 5.31 -21.42
CA GLU A 183 5.25 5.91 -22.65
C GLU A 183 4.24 6.76 -23.45
N GLY A 184 3.23 7.33 -22.77
CA GLY A 184 2.16 8.13 -23.40
C GLY A 184 0.98 7.31 -23.89
N GLU A 185 1.04 5.98 -23.83
CA GLU A 185 -0.06 5.10 -24.20
C GLU A 185 -0.92 4.70 -22.99
N PRO A 186 -2.26 4.77 -23.11
CA PRO A 186 -3.16 4.29 -22.07
C PRO A 186 -3.04 2.77 -21.94
N THR A 187 -2.77 2.33 -20.71
CA THR A 187 -2.54 0.94 -20.34
C THR A 187 -3.44 0.60 -19.16
N LEU A 188 -4.08 -0.56 -19.18
CA LEU A 188 -4.85 -1.08 -18.07
C LEU A 188 -3.95 -1.97 -17.20
N CYS A 189 -3.95 -1.72 -15.90
CA CYS A 189 -3.20 -2.47 -14.91
C CYS A 189 -4.16 -3.32 -14.07
N PHE A 190 -3.83 -4.61 -13.92
CA PHE A 190 -4.45 -5.54 -12.98
C PHE A 190 -3.43 -5.82 -11.87
N ASP A 191 -3.61 -5.22 -10.70
CA ASP A 191 -2.70 -5.32 -9.55
C ASP A 191 -3.33 -6.16 -8.45
N VAL A 192 -2.67 -7.28 -8.13
CA VAL A 192 -3.02 -8.14 -7.01
C VAL A 192 -2.10 -7.83 -5.85
N LEU A 193 -2.70 -7.50 -4.70
CA LEU A 193 -2.00 -7.28 -3.45
C LEU A 193 -2.31 -8.38 -2.44
N GLY A 194 -1.30 -8.74 -1.64
CA GLY A 194 -1.38 -9.65 -0.49
C GLY A 194 -1.15 -11.11 -0.85
N CYS A 195 -0.64 -11.40 -2.05
CA CYS A 195 -0.31 -12.74 -2.51
C CYS A 195 1.20 -12.93 -2.48
N LYS A 196 1.70 -13.86 -1.68
CA LYS A 196 3.15 -14.09 -1.56
C LYS A 196 3.69 -14.98 -2.67
N ASP A 197 2.91 -15.97 -3.08
CA ASP A 197 3.34 -16.99 -4.01
C ASP A 197 2.30 -17.28 -5.11
N LYS A 198 2.71 -18.11 -6.06
CA LYS A 198 1.89 -18.49 -7.21
C LYS A 198 0.69 -19.34 -6.78
N ALA A 199 0.81 -20.14 -5.73
CA ALA A 199 -0.26 -21.02 -5.27
C ALA A 199 -1.40 -20.21 -4.66
N GLU A 200 -1.07 -19.22 -3.82
CA GLU A 200 -2.02 -18.24 -3.29
C GLU A 200 -2.73 -17.52 -4.44
N PHE A 201 -1.99 -17.00 -5.42
CA PHE A 201 -2.60 -16.35 -6.60
C PHE A 201 -3.58 -17.27 -7.34
N GLN A 202 -3.20 -18.52 -7.62
CA GLN A 202 -4.03 -19.47 -8.38
C GLN A 202 -5.28 -19.92 -7.61
N SER A 203 -5.22 -19.90 -6.27
CA SER A 203 -6.34 -20.25 -5.39
C SER A 203 -7.44 -19.18 -5.32
N LEU A 204 -7.11 -17.93 -5.66
CA LEU A 204 -8.08 -16.84 -5.64
C LEU A 204 -9.06 -16.95 -6.80
N ASN A 205 -10.36 -16.87 -6.49
CA ASN A 205 -11.41 -16.81 -7.49
C ASN A 205 -11.67 -15.36 -7.94
N PHE A 206 -10.90 -14.90 -8.93
CA PHE A 206 -11.02 -13.56 -9.48
C PHE A 206 -12.42 -13.28 -10.06
N GLY A 207 -13.14 -14.29 -10.56
CA GLY A 207 -14.45 -14.08 -11.20
C GLY A 207 -14.37 -13.06 -12.36
N ILE A 208 -13.21 -12.98 -13.00
CA ILE A 208 -12.95 -12.16 -14.16
C ILE A 208 -13.00 -13.06 -15.39
N ASP A 209 -13.70 -12.59 -16.41
CA ASP A 209 -13.64 -13.17 -17.74
C ASP A 209 -12.64 -12.37 -18.58
N LEU A 210 -11.56 -13.00 -19.06
CA LEU A 210 -10.55 -12.31 -19.87
C LEU A 210 -10.94 -12.20 -21.35
N ASP A 211 -11.89 -13.02 -21.80
CA ASP A 211 -12.37 -13.02 -23.17
C ASP A 211 -13.14 -11.73 -23.44
N GLY A 212 -14.07 -11.34 -22.56
CA GLY A 212 -14.79 -10.07 -22.70
C GLY A 212 -13.91 -8.81 -22.67
N PHE A 213 -12.70 -8.85 -22.07
CA PHE A 213 -11.72 -7.77 -22.21
C PHE A 213 -11.06 -7.73 -23.60
N THR A 214 -10.97 -8.88 -24.25
CA THR A 214 -10.42 -9.00 -25.60
C THR A 214 -11.47 -8.57 -26.63
N GLU A 215 -12.71 -8.99 -26.45
CA GLU A 215 -13.87 -8.58 -27.26
C GLU A 215 -14.11 -7.06 -27.18
N ALA A 216 -14.10 -6.49 -25.97
CA ALA A 216 -14.27 -5.05 -25.80
C ALA A 216 -13.21 -4.20 -26.52
N MET A 217 -12.01 -4.75 -26.74
CA MET A 217 -10.95 -4.09 -27.50
C MET A 217 -11.14 -4.26 -29.00
N SER A 218 -11.56 -5.43 -29.49
CA SER A 218 -11.83 -5.63 -30.93
C SER A 218 -13.01 -4.78 -31.40
N ASP A 219 -14.07 -4.70 -30.61
CA ASP A 219 -15.28 -3.94 -30.96
C ASP A 219 -15.06 -2.43 -31.01
N ALA A 220 -13.94 -1.95 -30.44
CA ALA A 220 -13.57 -0.54 -30.45
C ALA A 220 -12.58 -0.18 -31.58
N GLU A 221 -12.03 -1.18 -32.26
CA GLU A 221 -11.16 -1.02 -33.43
C GLU A 221 -11.94 -1.06 -34.75
N GLU A 222 -13.22 -1.47 -34.71
CA GLU A 222 -14.22 -1.33 -35.80
C GLU A 222 -14.95 0.02 -35.79
#